data_AF-A0A7S3HN99-F1
#
_entry.id   AF-A0A7S3HN99-F1
#
_cell.length_a   1.000
_cell.length_b   1.000
_cell.length_c   1.000
_cell.angle_alpha   90.00
_cell.angle_beta   90.00
_cell.angle_gamma   90.00
#
_symmetry.space_group_name_H-M   'P 1'
#
loop_
_entity.id
_entity.type
_entity.pdbx_description
1 polymer ?
#
loop_
_entity_poly.entity_id
_entity_poly.type
_entity_poly.pdbx_seq_one_letter_code
_entity_poly.pdbx_strand_id
1 'polypeptide(L)'
;AGVVKMGRTQLQDAVPMTMGQEFHAYGVTVHYELESVKSAINRFAITNLGGTAIGTGIAADPQFSSTVVQDLREVTGMSITLAEDLIEASSSLGAMLFFSG
;
A
#
# COMPACT_ATOMS: atom_id res chain seq x y z
N ALA A 1 26.13 1.37 -21.12
CA ALA A 1 24.97 2.20 -21.52
C ALA A 1 25.09 2.80 -22.94
N GLY A 2 25.91 2.25 -23.84
CA GLY A 2 26.22 2.89 -25.14
C GLY A 2 25.61 2.24 -26.39
N VAL A 3 24.73 1.24 -26.25
CA VAL A 3 24.13 0.57 -27.42
C VAL A 3 23.01 1.44 -27.98
N VAL A 4 23.25 2.08 -29.12
CA VAL A 4 22.25 2.89 -29.84
C VAL A 4 21.27 1.97 -30.57
N LYS A 5 19.98 2.32 -30.54
CA LYS A 5 18.88 1.64 -31.24
C LYS A 5 17.86 2.66 -31.77
N MET A 6 17.01 2.21 -32.68
CA MET A 6 15.84 2.99 -33.13
C MET A 6 14.71 2.88 -32.09
N GLY A 7 14.22 4.03 -31.60
CA GLY A 7 13.00 4.08 -30.82
C GLY A 7 11.77 3.86 -31.71
N ARG A 8 10.67 3.39 -31.12
CA ARG A 8 9.41 3.18 -31.86
C ARG A 8 8.21 3.75 -31.12
N THR A 9 7.35 4.44 -31.85
CA THR A 9 6.05 4.93 -31.38
C THR A 9 4.97 4.38 -32.30
N GLN A 10 3.87 3.86 -31.74
CA GLN A 10 2.86 3.14 -32.54
C GLN A 10 3.47 2.00 -33.40
N LEU A 11 4.56 1.39 -32.91
CA LEU A 11 5.35 0.38 -33.61
C LEU A 11 6.05 0.83 -34.91
N GLN A 12 6.02 2.12 -35.24
CA GLN A 12 6.77 2.70 -36.35
C GLN A 12 8.09 3.31 -35.89
N ASP A 13 9.07 3.36 -36.78
CA ASP A 13 10.37 3.96 -36.50
C ASP A 13 10.21 5.45 -36.13
N ALA A 14 10.87 5.85 -35.05
CA ALA A 14 10.83 7.22 -34.54
C ALA A 14 12.22 7.86 -34.61
N VAL A 15 12.87 8.04 -33.46
CA VAL A 15 14.20 8.66 -33.35
C VAL A 15 15.17 7.77 -32.56
N PRO A 16 16.49 7.91 -32.74
CA PRO A 16 17.47 7.12 -32.01
C PRO A 16 17.41 7.32 -30.49
N MET A 17 17.69 6.24 -29.76
CA MET A 17 17.89 6.22 -28.31
C MET A 17 18.92 5.15 -27.95
N THR A 18 19.29 5.01 -26.68
CA THR A 18 20.12 3.90 -26.20
C THR A 18 19.28 2.83 -25.53
N MET A 19 19.72 1.56 -25.60
CA MET A 19 19.15 0.48 -24.77
C MET A 19 19.23 0.81 -23.28
N GLY A 20 20.24 1.58 -22.85
CA GLY A 20 20.37 2.03 -21.47
C GLY A 20 19.22 2.95 -21.04
N GLN A 21 18.81 3.89 -21.91
CA GLN A 21 17.66 4.76 -21.65
C GLN A 21 16.35 3.96 -21.55
N GLU A 22 16.16 2.96 -22.41
CA GLU A 22 14.95 2.12 -22.39
C GLU A 22 14.86 1.27 -21.12
N PHE A 23 15.95 0.60 -20.74
CA PHE A 23 15.96 -0.21 -19.51
C PHE A 23 15.91 0.64 -18.24
N HIS A 24 16.50 1.84 -18.27
CA HIS A 24 16.32 2.79 -17.18
C HIS A 24 14.85 3.18 -17.02
N ALA A 25 14.13 3.46 -18.12
CA ALA A 25 12.71 3.77 -18.08
C ALA A 25 11.89 2.61 -17.47
N TYR A 26 12.18 1.35 -17.82
CA TYR A 26 11.55 0.19 -17.17
C TYR A 26 11.83 0.14 -15.65
N GLY A 27 13.08 0.41 -15.26
CA GLY A 27 13.45 0.49 -13.84
C GLY A 27 12.70 1.59 -13.09
N VAL A 28 12.51 2.74 -13.73
CA VAL A 28 11.70 3.86 -13.18
C VAL A 28 10.24 3.44 -13.02
N THR A 29 9.65 2.75 -14.00
CA THR A 29 8.28 2.21 -13.87
C THR A 29 8.17 1.29 -12.65
N VAL A 30 9.07 0.30 -12.52
CA VAL A 30 9.06 -0.62 -11.37
C VAL A 30 9.24 0.12 -10.04
N HIS A 31 10.07 1.16 -10.02
CA HIS A 31 10.27 1.98 -8.83
C HIS A 31 8.98 2.70 -8.40
N TYR A 32 8.23 3.27 -9.34
CA TYR A 32 6.94 3.89 -9.02
C TYR A 32 5.93 2.87 -8.49
N GLU A 33 5.86 1.67 -9.08
CA GLU A 33 4.97 0.62 -8.58
C GLU A 33 5.34 0.16 -7.16
N LEU A 34 6.64 0.10 -6.84
CA LEU A 34 7.08 -0.21 -5.48
C LEU A 34 6.59 0.83 -4.47
N GLU A 35 6.62 2.12 -4.81
CA GLU A 35 6.12 3.17 -3.94
C GLU A 35 4.59 3.10 -3.78
N SER A 36 3.85 2.75 -4.85
CA SER A 36 2.40 2.48 -4.79
C SER A 36 2.08 1.34 -3.82
N VAL A 37 2.80 0.21 -3.91
CA VAL A 37 2.62 -0.93 -2.99
C VAL A 37 2.94 -0.54 -1.54
N LYS A 38 4.03 0.18 -1.30
CA LYS A 38 4.39 0.67 0.05
C LYS A 38 3.30 1.58 0.63
N SER A 39 2.70 2.43 -0.19
CA SER A 39 1.58 3.28 0.23
C SER A 39 0.35 2.44 0.64
N ALA A 40 0.06 1.36 -0.09
CA ALA A 40 -1.03 0.45 0.26
C ALA A 40 -0.80 -0.27 1.60
N ILE A 41 0.44 -0.67 1.92
CA ILE A 41 0.78 -1.31 3.21
C ILE A 41 0.35 -0.44 4.39
N ASN A 42 0.54 0.89 4.32
CA ASN A 42 0.15 1.79 5.40
C ASN A 42 -1.36 1.78 5.66
N ARG A 43 -2.19 1.55 4.64
CA ARG A 43 -3.65 1.43 4.80
C ARG A 43 -4.05 0.13 5.47
N PHE A 44 -3.33 -0.96 5.20
CA PHE A 44 -3.55 -2.26 5.87
C PHE A 44 -3.09 -2.27 7.33
N ALA A 45 -2.19 -1.37 7.72
CA ALA A 45 -1.76 -1.23 9.11
C ALA A 45 -2.85 -0.63 10.02
N ILE A 46 -3.95 -0.13 9.46
CA ILE A 46 -5.07 0.42 10.23
C ILE A 46 -6.02 -0.72 10.61
N THR A 47 -6.29 -0.88 11.91
CA THR A 47 -7.16 -1.92 12.45
C THR A 47 -8.38 -1.37 13.18
N ASN A 48 -9.47 -2.13 13.20
CA ASN A 48 -10.68 -1.84 13.97
C ASN A 48 -10.81 -2.70 15.24
N LEU A 49 -9.73 -3.32 15.70
CA LEU A 49 -9.75 -4.18 16.88
C LEU A 49 -10.22 -3.43 18.13
N GLY A 50 -11.18 -4.03 18.83
CA GLY A 50 -11.93 -3.42 19.92
C GLY A 50 -13.22 -2.72 19.49
N GLY A 51 -13.49 -2.59 18.18
CA GLY A 51 -14.80 -2.17 17.66
C GLY A 51 -15.91 -3.21 17.85
N THR A 52 -15.55 -4.48 18.06
CA THR A 52 -16.46 -5.62 18.27
C THR A 52 -17.42 -5.84 17.09
N ALA A 53 -18.70 -6.12 17.34
CA ALA A 53 -19.65 -6.56 16.31
C ALA A 53 -19.90 -5.51 15.21
N ILE A 54 -20.00 -4.23 15.57
CA ILE A 54 -20.41 -3.15 14.65
C ILE A 54 -19.61 -1.85 14.83
N GLY A 55 -18.44 -1.92 15.48
CA GLY A 55 -17.57 -0.76 15.72
C GLY A 55 -17.86 0.03 17.01
N THR A 56 -18.94 -0.25 17.73
CA THR A 56 -19.31 0.48 18.96
C THR A 56 -18.45 0.16 20.18
N GLY A 57 -17.67 -0.93 20.12
CA GLY A 57 -16.88 -1.42 21.24
C GLY A 57 -17.68 -2.05 22.39
N ILE A 58 -18.93 -2.43 22.14
CA ILE A 58 -19.76 -3.05 23.18
C ILE A 58 -19.13 -4.34 23.71
N ALA A 59 -19.00 -4.43 25.04
CA ALA A 59 -18.34 -5.52 25.76
C ALA A 59 -16.82 -5.65 25.55
N ALA A 60 -16.16 -4.72 24.86
CA ALA A 60 -14.71 -4.61 24.92
C ALA A 60 -14.28 -3.90 26.21
N ASP A 61 -13.20 -4.37 26.81
CA ASP A 61 -12.52 -3.60 27.87
C ASP A 61 -11.99 -2.28 27.25
N PRO A 62 -12.16 -1.12 27.90
CA PRO A 62 -11.66 0.16 27.40
C PRO A 62 -10.15 0.18 27.08
N GLN A 63 -9.36 -0.69 27.70
CA GLN A 63 -7.92 -0.81 27.45
C GLN A 63 -7.59 -1.71 26.25
N PHE A 64 -8.51 -2.59 25.85
CA PHE A 64 -8.26 -3.65 24.86
C PHE A 64 -7.63 -3.13 23.57
N SER A 65 -8.20 -2.09 22.93
CA SER A 65 -7.68 -1.56 21.67
C SER A 65 -6.25 -1.04 21.79
N SER A 66 -5.95 -0.35 22.90
CA SER A 66 -4.61 0.19 23.11
C SER A 66 -3.58 -0.93 23.34
N THR A 67 -3.94 -1.94 24.14
CA THR A 67 -3.08 -3.10 24.41
C THR A 67 -2.83 -3.91 23.16
N VAL A 68 -3.88 -4.30 22.42
CA VAL A 68 -3.71 -5.15 21.23
C VAL A 68 -2.94 -4.43 20.11
N VAL A 69 -3.11 -3.12 19.94
CA VAL A 69 -2.32 -2.35 18.96
C VAL A 69 -0.84 -2.33 19.36
N GLN A 70 -0.53 -2.19 20.65
CA GLN A 70 0.84 -2.28 21.12
C GLN A 70 1.42 -3.68 20.89
N ASP A 71 0.72 -4.72 21.32
CA ASP A 71 1.16 -6.11 21.16
C ASP A 71 1.39 -6.47 19.69
N LEU A 72 0.51 -6.03 18.80
CA LEU A 72 0.67 -6.24 17.36
C LEU A 72 1.90 -5.53 16.80
N ARG A 73 2.20 -4.30 17.24
CA ARG A 73 3.44 -3.61 16.85
C ARG A 73 4.67 -4.39 17.30
N GLU A 74 4.67 -4.90 18.53
CA GLU A 74 5.79 -5.65 19.10
C GLU A 74 6.02 -6.98 18.38
N VAL A 75 4.96 -7.73 18.10
CA VAL A 75 5.05 -9.06 17.45
C VAL A 75 5.36 -8.94 15.95
N THR A 76 4.79 -7.96 15.27
CA THR A 76 4.91 -7.85 13.80
C THR A 76 6.02 -6.93 13.33
N GLY A 77 6.45 -5.98 14.18
CA GLY A 77 7.33 -4.88 13.77
C GLY A 77 6.66 -3.87 12.82
N MET A 78 5.35 -3.97 12.58
CA MET A 78 4.62 -3.05 11.71
C MET A 78 4.05 -1.86 12.49
N SER A 79 3.90 -0.72 11.82
CA SER A 79 3.32 0.51 12.38
C SER A 79 1.79 0.44 12.47
N ILE A 80 1.25 -0.58 13.15
CA ILE A 80 -0.20 -0.78 13.30
C ILE A 80 -0.84 0.41 14.01
N THR A 81 -1.99 0.90 13.56
CA THR A 81 -2.73 2.00 14.20
C THR A 81 -4.21 1.65 14.31
N LEU A 82 -4.90 2.29 15.27
CA LEU A 82 -6.36 2.17 15.37
C LEU A 82 -7.02 3.07 14.32
N ALA A 83 -8.13 2.62 13.74
CA ALA A 83 -8.95 3.46 12.88
C ALA A 83 -9.51 4.68 13.63
N GLU A 84 -9.68 5.81 12.93
CA GLU A 84 -10.28 7.03 13.49
C GLU A 84 -11.75 6.82 13.89
N ASP A 85 -12.46 6.01 13.12
CA ASP A 85 -13.84 5.60 13.38
C ASP A 85 -13.96 4.08 13.23
N LEU A 86 -14.26 3.40 14.32
CA LEU A 86 -14.38 1.94 14.36
C LEU A 86 -15.66 1.44 13.66
N ILE A 87 -16.71 2.27 13.56
CA ILE A 87 -17.96 1.93 12.86
C ILE A 87 -17.71 1.96 11.35
N GLU A 88 -17.02 2.98 10.84
CA GLU A 88 -16.60 3.02 9.43
C GLU A 88 -15.74 1.80 9.11
N ALA A 89 -14.69 1.57 9.90
CA ALA A 89 -13.72 0.53 9.63
C ALA A 89 -14.30 -0.88 9.74
N SER A 90 -15.37 -1.09 10.51
CA SER A 90 -16.11 -2.35 10.56
C SER A 90 -16.89 -2.70 9.28
N SER A 91 -17.15 -1.71 8.41
CA SER A 91 -17.88 -1.91 7.15
C SER A 91 -17.01 -1.67 5.91
N SER A 92 -15.83 -1.09 6.09
CA SER A 92 -14.98 -0.60 5.00
C SER A 92 -14.10 -1.70 4.41
N LEU A 93 -14.03 -1.72 3.07
CA LEU A 93 -13.04 -2.51 2.31
C LEU A 93 -12.03 -1.61 1.59
N GLY A 94 -11.92 -0.33 2.00
CA GLY A 94 -11.17 0.69 1.27
C GLY A 94 -9.70 0.33 1.04
N ALA A 95 -9.02 -0.28 2.02
CA ALA A 95 -7.63 -0.71 1.88
C ALA A 95 -7.45 -1.80 0.82
N MET A 96 -8.36 -2.78 0.77
CA MET A 96 -8.33 -3.86 -0.22
C MET A 96 -8.60 -3.34 -1.63
N LEU A 97 -9.59 -2.45 -1.77
CA LEU A 97 -9.90 -1.83 -3.06
C LEU A 97 -8.76 -0.96 -3.57
N PHE A 98 -8.11 -0.18 -2.67
CA PHE A 98 -6.94 0.61 -3.02
C PHE A 98 -5.76 -0.25 -3.47
N PHE A 99 -5.52 -1.38 -2.82
CA PHE A 99 -4.45 -2.31 -3.19
C PHE A 99 -4.71 -3.06 -4.50
N SER A 100 -5.99 -3.31 -4.83
CA SER A 100 -6.37 -4.06 -6.02
C SER A 100 -6.27 -3.25 -7.33
N GLY A 101 -6.22 -1.92 -7.25
CA GLY A 101 -6.14 -1.02 -8.40
C GLY A 101 -4.70 -0.73 -8.80
#